data_AF-A0A7X1DZ10-F1
#
_entry.id   AF-A0A7X1DZ10-F1
#
_cell.length_a   1.000
_cell.length_b   1.000
_cell.length_c   1.000
_cell.angle_alpha   90.00
_cell.angle_beta   90.00
_cell.angle_gamma   90.00
#
_symmetry.space_group_name_H-M   'P 1'
#
loop_
_entity.id
_entity.type
_entity.pdbx_description
1 polymer ?
#
loop_
_entity_poly.entity_id
_entity_poly.type
_entity_poly.pdbx_seq_one_letter_code
_entity_poly.pdbx_strand_id
1 'polypeptide(L)'
;MLTMVIATLRQKLFELFRADRAPAGYRPGITLAHVRRNLGAANADLERLAVEVIERTESQLLMHLVMTEFVLRVPAATGGTASFEVHHGGAIRRNGIRVRRRSGNQALGRELQARLLADSALFQALMPLDFKRLRIELHNQQWCVRLEHMGGSEVVNRMPAFRRYIALSPVQRDHLLASLMGLQRLLSTL
;
A
#
# COMPACT_ATOMS: atom_id res chain seq x y z
N MET A 1 -6.93 29.43 2.50
CA MET A 1 -6.10 28.86 1.40
C MET A 1 -4.62 28.70 1.76
N LEU A 2 -4.03 29.59 2.58
CA LEU A 2 -2.61 29.54 2.97
C LEU A 2 -2.20 28.27 3.76
N THR A 3 -3.08 27.75 4.62
CA THR A 3 -2.79 26.61 5.51
C THR A 3 -2.67 25.26 4.78
N MET A 4 -3.33 25.12 3.63
CA MET A 4 -3.37 23.87 2.86
C MET A 4 -2.12 23.72 1.99
N VAL A 5 -1.61 24.84 1.45
CA VAL A 5 -0.33 24.92 0.72
C VAL A 5 0.83 24.54 1.64
N ILE A 6 0.82 24.98 2.91
CA ILE A 6 1.84 24.64 3.91
C ILE A 6 1.86 23.14 4.24
N ALA A 7 0.69 22.47 4.27
CA ALA A 7 0.63 21.04 4.56
C ALA A 7 1.19 20.17 3.41
N THR A 8 0.90 20.52 2.16
CA THR A 8 1.40 19.78 0.98
C THR A 8 2.89 20.02 0.75
N LEU A 9 3.38 21.25 1.00
CA LEU A 9 4.80 21.55 1.01
C LEU A 9 5.51 20.81 2.14
N ARG A 10 4.96 20.76 3.36
CA ARG A 10 5.55 19.97 4.45
C ARG A 10 5.59 18.48 4.12
N GLN A 11 4.58 17.92 3.45
CA GLN A 11 4.58 16.50 3.10
C GLN A 11 5.61 16.15 2.01
N LYS A 12 5.78 17.02 1.00
CA LYS A 12 6.85 16.91 0.00
C LYS A 12 8.24 17.16 0.59
N LEU A 13 8.37 18.13 1.51
CA LEU A 13 9.61 18.34 2.27
C LEU A 13 9.92 17.13 3.16
N PHE A 14 8.95 16.56 3.88
CA PHE A 14 9.18 15.38 4.71
C PHE A 14 9.58 14.14 3.89
N GLU A 15 9.11 14.01 2.65
CA GLU A 15 9.57 12.98 1.73
C GLU A 15 10.98 13.28 1.19
N LEU A 16 11.32 14.53 0.85
CA LEU A 16 12.68 14.91 0.45
C LEU A 16 13.71 14.79 1.60
N PHE A 17 13.38 15.23 2.81
CA PHE A 17 14.30 15.23 3.96
C PHE A 17 14.51 13.83 4.59
N ARG A 18 13.69 12.83 4.23
CA ARG A 18 13.93 11.41 4.58
C ARG A 18 14.57 10.59 3.44
N ALA A 19 14.66 11.14 2.23
CA ALA A 19 14.99 10.36 1.04
C ALA A 19 16.46 9.91 0.94
N ASP A 20 17.44 10.61 1.53
CA ASP A 20 18.84 10.43 1.09
C ASP A 20 19.75 9.60 1.98
N ARG A 21 19.26 8.99 3.07
CA ARG A 21 20.09 8.01 3.78
C ARG A 21 19.30 6.82 4.28
N ALA A 22 19.58 5.68 3.64
CA ALA A 22 19.22 4.36 4.14
C ALA A 22 19.57 4.25 5.64
N PRO A 23 18.66 3.72 6.48
CA PRO A 23 18.96 3.49 7.88
C PRO A 23 20.23 2.66 8.04
N ALA A 24 21.06 3.00 9.04
CA ALA A 24 22.24 2.19 9.35
C ALA A 24 21.82 0.73 9.64
N GLY A 25 22.42 -0.21 8.91
CA GLY A 25 22.09 -1.63 8.96
C GLY A 25 21.00 -2.10 8.00
N TYR A 26 20.42 -1.22 7.18
CA TYR A 26 19.55 -1.62 6.06
C TYR A 26 20.32 -2.50 5.07
N ARG A 27 19.69 -3.58 4.61
CA ARG A 27 20.24 -4.54 3.64
C ARG A 27 19.30 -4.58 2.42
N PRO A 28 19.55 -3.75 1.39
CA PRO A 28 18.71 -3.69 0.21
C PRO A 28 18.55 -5.07 -0.44
N GLY A 29 17.33 -5.42 -0.84
CA GLY A 29 16.98 -6.63 -1.57
C GLY A 29 16.82 -7.90 -0.73
N ILE A 30 17.28 -7.93 0.53
CA ILE A 30 17.15 -9.11 1.39
C ILE A 30 15.67 -9.36 1.72
N THR A 31 14.93 -8.32 2.09
CA THR A 31 13.49 -8.45 2.41
C THR A 31 12.72 -8.85 1.16
N LEU A 32 13.03 -8.27 -0.01
CA LEU A 32 12.43 -8.69 -1.29
C LEU A 32 12.69 -10.15 -1.62
N ALA A 33 13.90 -10.66 -1.38
CA ALA A 33 14.22 -12.07 -1.62
C ALA A 33 13.41 -12.99 -0.69
N HIS A 34 13.12 -12.57 0.55
CA HIS A 34 12.19 -13.30 1.41
C HIS A 34 10.75 -13.23 0.90
N VAL A 35 10.28 -12.06 0.47
CA VAL A 35 8.93 -11.89 -0.08
C VAL A 35 8.73 -12.73 -1.33
N ARG A 36 9.66 -12.68 -2.29
CA ARG A 36 9.62 -13.50 -3.52
C ARG A 36 9.51 -14.99 -3.20
N ARG A 37 10.24 -15.47 -2.20
CA ARG A 37 10.11 -16.86 -1.73
C ARG A 37 8.76 -17.17 -1.11
N ASN A 38 8.20 -16.26 -0.32
CA ASN A 38 6.86 -16.43 0.27
C ASN A 38 5.73 -16.38 -0.77
N LEU A 39 5.88 -15.53 -1.80
CA LEU A 39 4.94 -15.46 -2.93
C LEU A 39 4.94 -16.78 -3.73
N GLY A 40 6.10 -17.41 -3.94
CA GLY A 40 6.18 -18.71 -4.63
C GLY A 40 5.58 -18.63 -6.03
N ALA A 41 4.60 -19.50 -6.33
CA ALA A 41 3.90 -19.49 -7.62
C ALA A 41 3.16 -18.18 -7.92
N ALA A 42 2.72 -17.44 -6.89
CA ALA A 42 2.00 -16.17 -7.05
C ALA A 42 2.86 -15.05 -7.66
N ASN A 43 4.20 -15.20 -7.74
CA ASN A 43 5.04 -14.24 -8.46
C ASN A 43 4.60 -14.13 -9.94
N ALA A 44 4.23 -15.24 -10.58
CA ALA A 44 3.79 -15.23 -11.97
C ALA A 44 2.46 -14.47 -12.15
N ASP A 45 1.55 -14.55 -11.17
CA ASP A 45 0.30 -13.80 -11.20
C ASP A 45 0.54 -12.29 -10.99
N LEU A 46 1.46 -11.93 -10.10
CA LEU A 46 1.87 -10.54 -9.92
C LEU A 46 2.52 -9.96 -11.18
N GLU A 47 3.37 -10.73 -11.86
CA GLU A 47 3.98 -10.35 -13.12
C GLU A 47 2.93 -10.12 -14.22
N ARG A 48 1.93 -11.02 -14.33
CA ARG A 48 0.79 -10.87 -15.26
C ARG A 48 -0.04 -9.62 -14.96
N LEU A 49 -0.18 -9.26 -13.68
CA LEU A 49 -0.84 -8.03 -13.24
C LEU A 49 0.05 -6.78 -13.34
N ALA A 50 1.30 -6.93 -13.81
CA ALA A 50 2.32 -5.88 -13.83
C ALA A 50 2.50 -5.19 -12.46
N VAL A 51 2.42 -5.97 -11.37
CA VAL A 51 2.61 -5.48 -10.01
C VAL A 51 4.11 -5.41 -9.72
N GLU A 52 4.57 -4.20 -9.41
CA GLU A 52 5.92 -3.97 -8.92
C GLU A 52 5.96 -4.20 -7.40
N VAL A 53 7.02 -4.86 -6.92
CA VAL A 53 7.23 -5.12 -5.49
C VAL A 53 8.52 -4.41 -5.06
N ILE A 54 8.40 -3.43 -4.18
CA ILE A 54 9.52 -2.56 -3.76
C ILE A 54 9.70 -2.54 -2.25
N GLU A 55 10.93 -2.28 -1.80
CA GLU A 55 11.23 -2.01 -0.38
C GLU A 55 11.03 -0.54 -0.06
N ARG A 56 10.40 -0.30 1.09
CA ARG A 56 10.26 1.04 1.66
C ARG A 56 10.82 1.02 3.07
N THR A 57 11.91 1.76 3.29
CA THR A 57 12.49 1.89 4.63
C THR A 57 11.83 3.00 5.42
N GLU A 58 11.51 2.75 6.68
CA GLU A 58 11.08 3.77 7.64
C GLU A 58 11.98 3.74 8.87
N SER A 59 12.67 4.85 9.12
CA SER A 59 13.58 5.03 10.25
C SER A 59 12.87 5.67 11.44
N GLN A 60 13.14 5.13 12.62
CA GLN A 60 12.85 5.71 13.93
C GLN A 60 14.16 5.82 14.73
N LEU A 61 14.11 6.37 15.95
CA LEU A 61 15.30 6.67 16.75
C LEU A 61 16.19 5.42 16.97
N LEU A 62 15.57 4.32 17.41
CA LEU A 62 16.26 3.08 17.78
C LEU A 62 15.93 1.90 16.86
N MET A 63 15.06 2.08 15.86
CA MET A 63 14.64 1.00 14.99
C MET A 63 14.46 1.48 13.56
N HIS A 64 14.50 0.54 12.62
CA HIS A 64 13.97 0.77 11.28
C HIS A 64 13.12 -0.41 10.83
N LEU A 65 12.23 -0.09 9.92
CA LEU A 65 11.29 -0.98 9.27
C LEU A 65 11.67 -1.06 7.79
N VAL A 66 11.79 -2.27 7.24
CA VAL A 66 11.84 -2.49 5.79
C VAL A 66 10.49 -3.08 5.40
N MET A 67 9.61 -2.22 4.91
CA MET A 67 8.28 -2.60 4.48
C MET A 67 8.30 -3.02 3.02
N THR A 68 7.35 -3.86 2.63
CA THR A 68 7.13 -4.21 1.24
C THR A 68 5.89 -3.50 0.72
N GLU A 69 6.05 -2.84 -0.42
CA GLU A 69 4.99 -2.12 -1.11
C GLU A 69 4.71 -2.78 -2.46
N PHE A 70 3.44 -3.11 -2.69
CA PHE A 70 2.93 -3.65 -3.94
C PHE A 70 2.30 -2.51 -4.74
N VAL A 71 2.88 -2.23 -5.91
CA VAL A 71 2.48 -1.12 -6.76
C VAL A 71 1.79 -1.65 -8.01
N LEU A 72 0.50 -1.36 -8.12
CA LEU A 72 -0.34 -1.74 -9.26
C LEU A 72 -0.70 -0.47 -10.05
N ARG A 73 -0.55 -0.53 -11.38
CA ARG A 73 -0.91 0.55 -12.30
C ARG A 73 -2.06 0.08 -13.18
N VAL A 74 -3.11 0.90 -13.27
CA VAL A 74 -4.32 0.56 -14.03
C VAL A 74 -4.69 1.75 -14.91
N PRO A 75 -4.91 1.57 -16.22
CA PRO A 75 -5.48 2.62 -17.06
C PRO A 75 -6.82 3.10 -16.48
N ALA A 76 -7.02 4.40 -16.42
CA ALA A 76 -8.26 5.00 -15.95
C ALA A 76 -9.18 5.31 -17.15
N ALA A 77 -10.49 5.09 -16.99
CA ALA A 77 -11.46 5.45 -18.01
C ALA A 77 -11.57 6.99 -18.18
N THR A 78 -11.26 7.72 -17.12
CA THR A 78 -11.30 9.19 -17.09
C THR A 78 -9.95 9.79 -16.71
N GLY A 79 -9.67 10.97 -17.25
CA GLY A 79 -8.51 11.75 -16.88
C GLY A 79 -8.71 12.53 -15.58
N GLY A 80 -7.65 12.79 -14.82
CA GLY A 80 -7.71 13.71 -13.68
C GLY A 80 -6.54 13.62 -12.73
N THR A 81 -6.70 14.24 -11.56
CA THR A 81 -5.79 14.05 -10.43
C THR A 81 -6.58 13.90 -9.15
N ALA A 82 -6.35 12.80 -8.44
CA ALA A 82 -7.00 12.52 -7.17
C ALA A 82 -6.09 11.64 -6.29
N SER A 83 -6.29 11.72 -4.99
CA SER A 83 -5.58 10.87 -4.05
C SER A 83 -6.50 10.44 -2.92
N PHE A 84 -6.57 9.13 -2.71
CA PHE A 84 -7.41 8.49 -1.72
C PHE A 84 -6.56 7.55 -0.86
N GLU A 85 -6.92 7.44 0.40
CA GLU A 85 -6.39 6.42 1.30
C GLU A 85 -7.50 5.53 1.78
N VAL A 86 -7.25 4.23 1.76
CA VAL A 86 -8.16 3.20 2.22
C VAL A 86 -7.68 2.72 3.59
N HIS A 87 -8.61 2.66 4.54
CA HIS A 87 -8.36 2.28 5.94
C HIS A 87 -9.39 1.23 6.37
N HIS A 88 -8.99 0.30 7.23
CA HIS A 88 -9.99 -0.49 7.95
C HIS A 88 -10.78 0.41 8.92
N GLY A 89 -12.08 0.18 9.01
CA GLY A 89 -12.96 0.79 10.01
C GLY A 89 -13.03 -0.02 11.30
N GLY A 90 -13.50 0.62 12.37
CA GLY A 90 -13.71 0.01 13.69
C GLY A 90 -12.53 0.24 14.64
N ALA A 91 -12.82 0.58 15.90
CA ALA A 91 -11.81 0.89 16.91
C ALA A 91 -11.27 -0.35 17.64
N ILE A 92 -12.03 -1.45 17.64
CA ILE A 92 -11.73 -2.68 18.42
C ILE A 92 -11.57 -3.89 17.49
N ARG A 93 -12.43 -4.03 16.49
CA ARG A 93 -12.34 -5.06 15.44
C ARG A 93 -12.57 -4.42 14.08
N ARG A 94 -11.89 -4.92 13.05
CA ARG A 94 -12.10 -4.50 11.67
C ARG A 94 -13.53 -4.81 11.28
N ASN A 95 -14.33 -3.79 10.96
CA ASN A 95 -15.74 -3.97 10.60
C ASN A 95 -16.12 -3.35 9.25
N GLY A 96 -15.12 -2.86 8.50
CA GLY A 96 -15.36 -2.32 7.18
C GLY A 96 -14.14 -1.67 6.58
N ILE A 97 -14.35 -1.05 5.42
CA ILE A 97 -13.35 -0.33 4.65
C ILE A 97 -13.82 1.11 4.50
N ARG A 98 -12.91 2.08 4.70
CA ARG A 98 -13.19 3.50 4.58
C ARG A 98 -12.19 4.16 3.64
N VAL A 99 -12.71 4.94 2.70
CA VAL A 99 -11.96 5.75 1.74
C VAL A 99 -11.93 7.17 2.27
N ARG A 100 -10.74 7.64 2.61
CA ARG A 100 -10.46 9.03 2.92
C ARG A 100 -9.88 9.73 1.71
N ARG A 101 -10.57 10.76 1.23
CA ARG A 101 -10.03 11.66 0.21
C ARG A 101 -8.92 12.54 0.80
N ARG A 102 -7.80 12.62 0.10
CA ARG A 102 -6.70 13.58 0.35
C ARG A 102 -6.76 14.76 -0.60
N SER A 103 -7.07 14.50 -1.87
CA SER A 103 -7.25 15.51 -2.92
C SER A 103 -8.18 14.98 -4.02
N GLY A 104 -8.64 15.86 -4.91
CA GLY A 104 -9.47 15.48 -6.06
C GLY A 104 -10.99 15.57 -5.81
N ASN A 105 -11.77 14.99 -6.71
CA ASN A 105 -13.23 15.07 -6.71
C ASN A 105 -13.84 14.25 -5.55
N GLN A 106 -14.76 14.84 -4.79
CA GLN A 106 -15.46 14.16 -3.69
C GLN A 106 -16.40 13.06 -4.19
N ALA A 107 -17.08 13.28 -5.33
CA ALA A 107 -17.99 12.30 -5.93
C ALA A 107 -17.23 11.03 -6.30
N LEU A 108 -16.05 11.17 -6.92
CA LEU A 108 -15.17 10.06 -7.25
C LEU A 108 -14.75 9.26 -6.01
N GLY A 109 -14.43 9.95 -4.91
CA GLY A 109 -14.12 9.28 -3.63
C GLY A 109 -15.31 8.52 -3.03
N ARG A 110 -16.54 9.05 -3.16
CA ARG A 110 -17.77 8.36 -2.73
C ARG A 110 -18.07 7.15 -3.61
N GLU A 111 -17.87 7.27 -4.91
CA GLU A 111 -18.06 6.16 -5.85
C GLU A 111 -17.04 5.03 -5.57
N LEU A 112 -15.77 5.37 -5.37
CA LEU A 112 -14.73 4.41 -4.98
C LEU A 112 -15.11 3.69 -3.67
N GLN A 113 -15.59 4.42 -2.66
CA GLN A 113 -16.09 3.83 -1.41
C GLN A 113 -17.26 2.87 -1.68
N ALA A 114 -18.25 3.29 -2.46
CA ALA A 114 -19.42 2.48 -2.75
C ALA A 114 -19.05 1.18 -3.48
N ARG A 115 -18.19 1.26 -4.50
CA ARG A 115 -17.74 0.08 -5.25
C ARG A 115 -16.90 -0.88 -4.42
N LEU A 116 -16.02 -0.37 -3.56
CA LEU A 116 -15.24 -1.21 -2.65
C LEU A 116 -16.12 -1.98 -1.66
N LEU A 117 -17.26 -1.40 -1.26
CA LEU A 117 -18.23 -2.08 -0.39
C LEU A 117 -19.17 -3.02 -1.15
N ALA A 118 -19.48 -2.71 -2.41
CA ALA A 118 -20.38 -3.51 -3.24
C ALA A 118 -19.69 -4.77 -3.82
N ASP A 119 -18.39 -4.72 -4.09
CA ASP A 119 -17.61 -5.91 -4.49
C ASP A 119 -17.29 -6.77 -3.27
N SER A 120 -18.14 -7.77 -3.01
CA SER A 120 -18.00 -8.67 -1.86
C SER A 120 -16.68 -9.45 -1.88
N ALA A 121 -16.20 -9.87 -3.06
CA ALA A 121 -14.97 -10.65 -3.18
C ALA A 121 -13.75 -9.78 -2.83
N LEU A 122 -13.68 -8.56 -3.36
CA LEU A 122 -12.62 -7.61 -3.02
C LEU A 122 -12.68 -7.20 -1.55
N PHE A 123 -13.88 -6.93 -1.02
CA PHE A 123 -14.06 -6.59 0.38
C PHE A 123 -13.53 -7.70 1.29
N GLN A 124 -13.94 -8.95 1.06
CA GLN A 124 -13.48 -10.10 1.85
C GLN A 124 -11.98 -10.36 1.71
N ALA A 125 -11.38 -10.05 0.55
CA ALA A 125 -9.94 -10.15 0.36
C ALA A 125 -9.16 -9.08 1.14
N LEU A 126 -9.67 -7.86 1.25
CA LEU A 126 -9.01 -6.74 1.93
C LEU A 126 -9.10 -6.78 3.46
N MET A 127 -10.17 -7.36 4.01
CA MET A 127 -10.41 -7.40 5.47
C MET A 127 -9.32 -8.13 6.28
N PRO A 128 -8.84 -9.33 5.88
CA PRO A 128 -7.81 -10.05 6.64
C PRO A 128 -6.40 -9.52 6.41
N LEU A 129 -6.17 -8.70 5.38
CA LEU A 129 -4.86 -8.12 5.12
C LEU A 129 -4.46 -7.14 6.21
N ASP A 130 -3.20 -7.22 6.64
CA ASP A 130 -2.63 -6.28 7.59
C ASP A 130 -1.82 -5.24 6.84
N PHE A 131 -2.52 -4.38 6.08
CA PHE A 131 -1.87 -3.26 5.41
C PHE A 131 -1.75 -2.06 6.35
N LYS A 132 -0.55 -1.48 6.39
CA LYS A 132 -0.32 -0.20 7.08
C LYS A 132 -0.78 0.97 6.23
N ARG A 133 -0.74 0.82 4.91
CA ARG A 133 -1.19 1.84 3.97
C ARG A 133 -1.76 1.18 2.72
N LEU A 134 -2.93 1.65 2.30
CA LEU A 134 -3.43 1.43 0.96
C LEU A 134 -3.78 2.79 0.36
N ARG A 135 -3.00 3.24 -0.62
CA ARG A 135 -3.20 4.52 -1.31
C ARG A 135 -3.59 4.27 -2.75
N ILE A 136 -4.58 5.02 -3.23
CA ILE A 136 -5.08 4.97 -4.61
C ILE A 136 -4.99 6.37 -5.17
N GLU A 137 -4.21 6.54 -6.23
CA GLU A 137 -3.96 7.84 -6.85
C GLU A 137 -4.35 7.81 -8.31
N LEU A 138 -5.03 8.86 -8.77
CA LEU A 138 -5.22 9.11 -10.19
C LEU A 138 -4.24 10.20 -10.61
N HIS A 139 -3.50 9.97 -11.68
CA HIS A 139 -2.73 11.00 -12.34
C HIS A 139 -2.86 10.86 -13.85
N ASN A 140 -3.30 11.93 -14.51
CA ASN A 140 -3.72 11.91 -15.91
C ASN A 140 -4.75 10.79 -16.11
N GLN A 141 -4.48 9.80 -16.95
CA GLN A 141 -5.38 8.68 -17.22
C GLN A 141 -4.87 7.36 -16.62
N GLN A 142 -4.19 7.43 -15.47
CA GLN A 142 -3.64 6.24 -14.82
C GLN A 142 -3.87 6.24 -13.32
N TRP A 143 -4.46 5.15 -12.85
CA TRP A 143 -4.50 4.79 -11.45
C TRP A 143 -3.16 4.19 -11.00
N CYS A 144 -2.70 4.58 -9.81
CA CYS A 144 -1.59 4.00 -9.10
C CYS A 144 -2.07 3.56 -7.71
N VAL A 145 -2.07 2.26 -7.48
CA VAL A 145 -2.35 1.66 -6.18
C VAL A 145 -1.03 1.33 -5.51
N ARG A 146 -0.92 1.69 -4.23
CA ARG A 146 0.24 1.41 -3.38
C ARG A 146 -0.26 0.73 -2.11
N LEU A 147 0.01 -0.57 -1.98
CA LEU A 147 -0.37 -1.38 -0.83
C LEU A 147 0.89 -1.77 -0.04
N GLU A 148 1.07 -1.15 1.13
CA GLU A 148 2.15 -1.44 2.08
C GLU A 148 1.67 -2.48 3.10
N HIS A 149 2.23 -3.68 3.07
CA HIS A 149 1.76 -4.83 3.86
C HIS A 149 2.73 -5.21 4.99
N MET A 150 2.20 -5.53 6.18
CA MET A 150 3.01 -5.90 7.36
C MET A 150 3.61 -7.31 7.24
N GLY A 151 2.89 -8.25 6.64
CA GLY A 151 3.51 -9.50 6.19
C GLY A 151 4.44 -9.23 5.01
N GLY A 152 5.64 -9.83 5.01
CA GLY A 152 6.69 -9.53 4.04
C GLY A 152 7.58 -8.36 4.45
N SER A 153 7.57 -8.00 5.72
CA SER A 153 8.34 -6.89 6.26
C SER A 153 9.46 -7.34 7.18
N GLU A 154 10.46 -6.48 7.39
CA GLU A 154 11.52 -6.69 8.35
C GLU A 154 11.54 -5.57 9.40
N VAL A 155 11.68 -5.96 10.67
CA VAL A 155 11.87 -5.06 11.80
C VAL A 155 13.31 -5.20 12.29
N VAL A 156 14.01 -4.09 12.39
CA VAL A 156 15.38 -4.05 12.91
C VAL A 156 15.43 -3.06 14.07
N ASN A 157 15.74 -3.56 15.26
CA ASN A 157 15.89 -2.74 16.46
C ASN A 157 17.36 -2.71 16.89
N ARG A 158 17.80 -1.56 17.41
CA ARG A 158 19.16 -1.35 17.90
C ARG A 158 19.28 -1.68 19.39
N MET A 159 18.23 -1.44 20.19
CA MET A 159 18.25 -1.70 21.63
C MET A 159 16.87 -2.13 22.16
N PRO A 160 16.71 -3.40 22.62
CA PRO A 160 17.67 -4.50 22.45
C PRO A 160 17.89 -4.82 20.97
N ALA A 161 19.11 -5.24 20.63
CA ALA A 161 19.48 -5.51 19.24
C ALA A 161 18.74 -6.75 18.70
N PHE A 162 17.93 -6.59 17.67
CA PHE A 162 17.34 -7.72 16.95
C PHE A 162 17.00 -7.36 15.51
N ARG A 163 16.82 -8.41 14.71
CA ARG A 163 16.29 -8.34 13.35
C ARG A 163 15.27 -9.46 13.19
N ARG A 164 14.06 -9.11 12.77
CA ARG A 164 12.97 -10.08 12.61
C ARG A 164 12.26 -9.84 11.30
N TYR A 165 12.26 -10.86 10.45
CA TYR A 165 11.38 -10.92 9.30
C TYR A 165 9.99 -11.41 9.73
N ILE A 166 8.95 -10.76 9.22
CA ILE A 166 7.54 -11.13 9.39
C ILE A 166 7.13 -11.82 8.09
N ALA A 167 7.00 -13.14 8.13
CA ALA A 167 6.65 -13.92 6.94
C ALA A 167 5.27 -13.54 6.38
N LEU A 168 5.18 -13.45 5.06
CA LEU A 168 3.90 -13.39 4.36
C LEU A 168 3.35 -14.82 4.32
N SER A 169 2.29 -15.10 5.09
CA SER A 169 1.71 -16.44 5.14
C SER A 169 1.02 -16.79 3.80
N PRO A 170 0.81 -18.08 3.48
CA PRO A 170 0.07 -18.48 2.28
C PRO A 170 -1.32 -17.86 2.20
N VAL A 171 -2.04 -17.81 3.33
CA VAL A 171 -3.37 -17.19 3.41
C VAL A 171 -3.30 -15.69 3.14
N GLN A 172 -2.32 -14.97 3.71
CA GLN A 172 -2.14 -13.54 3.43
C GLN A 172 -1.74 -13.28 1.99
N ARG A 173 -0.89 -14.13 1.40
CA ARG A 173 -0.52 -14.06 -0.02
C ARG A 173 -1.75 -14.18 -0.91
N ASP A 174 -2.63 -15.15 -0.65
CA ASP A 174 -3.81 -15.39 -1.47
C ASP A 174 -4.79 -14.21 -1.37
N HIS A 175 -5.00 -13.67 -0.17
CA HIS A 175 -5.78 -12.43 0.03
C HIS A 175 -5.15 -11.20 -0.63
N LEU A 176 -3.82 -11.09 -0.62
CA LEU A 176 -3.09 -10.00 -1.25
C LEU A 176 -3.30 -10.03 -2.76
N LEU A 177 -3.11 -11.19 -3.37
CA LEU A 177 -3.31 -11.38 -4.80
C LEU A 177 -4.77 -11.11 -5.19
N ALA A 178 -5.73 -11.68 -4.47
CA ALA A 178 -7.15 -11.44 -4.69
C ALA A 178 -7.52 -9.95 -4.57
N SER A 179 -6.93 -9.23 -3.60
CA SER A 179 -7.14 -7.79 -3.43
C SER A 179 -6.58 -6.99 -4.60
N LEU A 180 -5.37 -7.30 -5.08
CA LEU A 180 -4.76 -6.62 -6.23
C LEU A 180 -5.56 -6.86 -7.51
N MET A 181 -6.01 -8.09 -7.75
CA MET A 181 -6.88 -8.41 -8.88
C MET A 181 -8.24 -7.69 -8.80
N GLY A 182 -8.86 -7.66 -7.62
CA GLY A 182 -10.11 -6.94 -7.42
C GLY A 182 -9.96 -5.43 -7.62
N LEU A 183 -8.90 -4.84 -7.08
CA LEU A 183 -8.58 -3.42 -7.28
C LEU A 183 -8.35 -3.09 -8.75
N GLN A 184 -7.64 -3.96 -9.50
CA GLN A 184 -7.46 -3.78 -10.94
C GLN A 184 -8.81 -3.72 -11.67
N ARG A 185 -9.69 -4.71 -11.46
CA ARG A 185 -11.01 -4.76 -12.11
C ARG A 185 -11.91 -3.58 -11.73
N LEU A 186 -11.91 -3.21 -10.45
CA LEU A 186 -12.71 -2.09 -9.95
C LEU A 186 -12.24 -0.78 -10.61
N LEU A 187 -10.93 -0.52 -10.59
CA LEU A 187 -10.36 0.75 -11.06
C LEU A 187 -10.36 0.89 -12.58
N SER A 188 -10.33 -0.21 -13.35
CA SER A 188 -10.42 -0.14 -14.81
C SER A 188 -11.79 0.33 -15.32
N THR A 189 -12.80 0.36 -14.45
CA THR A 189 -14.18 0.78 -14.78
C THR A 189 -14.66 1.99 -13.99
N LEU A 190 -13.77 2.59 -13.19
CA LEU A 190 -14.03 3.78 -12.38
C LEU A 190 -13.64 5.05 -13.14
#